data_AF-A0A1F7QMX1-F1
#
_entry.id   AF-A0A1F7QMX1-F1
#
_cell.length_a   1.000
_cell.length_b   1.000
_cell.length_c   1.000
_cell.angle_alpha   90.00
_cell.angle_beta   90.00
_cell.angle_gamma   90.00
#
_symmetry.space_group_name_H-M   'P 1'
#
loop_
_entity.id
_entity.type
_entity.pdbx_description
1 polymer ?
#
loop_
_entity_poly.entity_id
_entity_poly.type
_entity_poly.pdbx_seq_one_letter_code
_entity_poly.pdbx_strand_id
1 'polypeptide(L)'
;MNDLYRDVINLRHKLNNVIDDHSHPSSQALKREVQRLEDEMQVKKPLKSLESRVKQVIDCLKQAERACVISQADINYLHRQLEVILQSLRSGKISWHSA
;
A
#
# COMPACT_ATOMS: atom_id res chain seq x y z
N MET A 1 -3.67 3.55 -18.21
CA MET A 1 -3.61 3.70 -16.74
C MET A 1 -2.43 2.87 -16.26
N ASN A 2 -1.53 3.39 -15.43
CA ASN A 2 -0.29 2.71 -15.04
C ASN A 2 -0.64 1.44 -14.22
N ASP A 3 -0.11 0.26 -14.58
CA ASP A 3 -0.46 -1.01 -13.92
C ASP A 3 -0.25 -0.95 -12.41
N LEU A 4 0.84 -0.29 -11.97
CA LEU A 4 1.13 -0.10 -10.56
C LEU A 4 0.08 0.75 -9.82
N TYR A 5 -0.49 1.76 -10.48
CA TYR A 5 -1.52 2.59 -9.86
C TYR A 5 -2.80 1.79 -9.63
N ARG A 6 -3.13 0.91 -10.58
CA ARG A 6 -4.25 -0.03 -10.43
C ARG A 6 -4.00 -1.01 -9.29
N ASP A 7 -2.78 -1.48 -9.10
CA ASP A 7 -2.41 -2.37 -7.99
C ASP A 7 -2.62 -1.69 -6.63
N VAL A 8 -2.27 -0.41 -6.49
CA VAL A 8 -2.51 0.36 -5.26
C VAL A 8 -4.01 0.57 -5.00
N ILE A 9 -4.80 0.84 -6.03
CA ILE A 9 -6.27 0.93 -5.87
C ILE A 9 -6.85 -0.41 -5.40
N ASN A 10 -6.41 -1.51 -6.01
CA ASN A 10 -6.84 -2.86 -5.62
C ASN A 10 -6.42 -3.18 -4.18
N LEU A 11 -5.21 -2.78 -3.78
CA LEU A 11 -4.72 -2.91 -2.41
C LEU A 11 -5.63 -2.16 -1.43
N ARG A 12 -6.02 -0.92 -1.73
CA ARG A 12 -6.95 -0.14 -0.89
C ARG A 12 -8.31 -0.82 -0.76
N HIS A 13 -8.88 -1.30 -1.86
CA HIS A 13 -10.17 -2.01 -1.83
C HIS A 13 -10.08 -3.29 -0.99
N LYS A 14 -9.04 -4.10 -1.20
CA LYS A 14 -8.82 -5.31 -0.40
C LYS A 14 -8.63 -4.97 1.08
N LEU A 15 -7.84 -3.94 1.40
CA LEU A 15 -7.61 -3.48 2.77
C LEU A 15 -8.93 -3.13 3.47
N ASN A 16 -9.81 -2.38 2.80
CA ASN A 16 -11.11 -2.02 3.37
C ASN A 16 -12.02 -3.23 3.62
N ASN A 17 -11.85 -4.31 2.86
CA ASN A 17 -12.66 -5.52 3.02
C ASN A 17 -12.15 -6.50 4.09
N VAL A 18 -10.88 -6.39 4.50
CA VAL A 18 -10.23 -7.37 5.41
C VAL A 18 -9.92 -6.82 6.80
N ILE A 19 -10.15 -5.53 7.02
CA ILE A 19 -10.06 -4.94 8.35
C ILE A 19 -11.35 -5.27 9.11
N ASP A 20 -11.23 -6.00 10.21
CA ASP A 20 -12.36 -6.38 11.05
C ASP A 20 -12.82 -5.22 11.93
N ASP A 21 -11.87 -4.48 12.53
CA ASP A 21 -12.15 -3.27 13.32
C ASP A 21 -11.63 -2.02 12.60
N HIS A 22 -12.56 -1.31 11.95
CA HIS A 22 -12.25 -0.05 11.27
C HIS A 22 -11.97 1.12 12.23
N SER A 23 -12.39 1.05 13.49
CA SER A 23 -12.18 2.12 14.46
C SER A 23 -10.81 2.07 15.13
N HIS A 24 -10.15 0.89 15.10
CA HIS A 24 -8.86 0.69 15.74
C HIS A 24 -7.77 1.65 15.20
N PRO A 25 -6.91 2.23 16.06
CA PRO A 25 -5.84 3.14 15.63
C PRO A 25 -4.92 2.57 14.56
N SER A 26 -4.52 1.30 14.67
CA SER A 26 -3.68 0.62 13.65
C SER A 26 -4.38 0.52 12.30
N SER A 27 -5.68 0.24 12.28
CA SER A 27 -6.49 0.19 11.05
C SER A 27 -6.57 1.57 10.39
N GLN A 28 -6.79 2.61 11.19
CA GLN A 28 -6.83 3.99 10.72
C GLN A 28 -5.48 4.45 10.17
N ALA A 29 -4.38 4.13 10.86
CA ALA A 29 -3.03 4.42 10.40
C ALA A 29 -2.73 3.74 9.06
N LEU A 30 -3.03 2.44 8.94
CA LEU A 30 -2.81 1.68 7.71
C LEU A 30 -3.63 2.23 6.54
N LYS A 31 -4.93 2.55 6.75
CA LYS A 31 -5.78 3.18 5.73
C LYS A 31 -5.23 4.52 5.26
N ARG A 32 -4.78 5.37 6.20
CA ARG A 32 -4.19 6.68 5.87
C ARG A 32 -2.92 6.53 5.04
N GLU A 33 -2.05 5.59 5.37
CA GLU A 33 -0.82 5.38 4.63
C GLU A 33 -1.06 4.82 3.22
N VAL A 34 -2.02 3.91 3.04
CA VAL A 34 -2.42 3.43 1.71
C VAL A 34 -3.04 4.56 0.89
N GLN A 35 -3.90 5.40 1.49
CA GLN A 35 -4.47 6.56 0.78
C GLN A 35 -3.37 7.55 0.37
N ARG A 36 -2.41 7.84 1.25
CA ARG A 36 -1.26 8.70 0.91
C ARG A 36 -0.44 8.13 -0.24
N LEU A 37 -0.26 6.80 -0.30
CA LEU A 37 0.42 6.16 -1.43
C LEU A 37 -0.32 6.39 -2.75
N GLU A 38 -1.64 6.19 -2.74
CA GLU A 38 -2.50 6.47 -3.91
C GLU A 38 -2.38 7.93 -4.35
N ASP A 39 -2.50 8.87 -3.41
CA ASP A 39 -2.41 10.31 -3.67
C ASP A 39 -1.03 10.68 -4.25
N GLU A 40 0.05 10.15 -3.67
CA GLU A 40 1.43 10.39 -4.15
C GLU A 40 1.66 9.83 -5.57
N MET A 41 1.06 8.68 -5.88
CA MET A 41 1.12 8.12 -7.24
C MET A 41 0.28 8.93 -8.23
N GLN A 42 -0.87 9.43 -7.81
CA GLN A 42 -1.74 10.27 -8.64
C GLN A 42 -1.04 11.57 -9.06
N VAL A 43 -0.29 12.20 -8.13
CA VAL A 43 0.53 13.39 -8.43
C VAL A 43 1.91 13.06 -9.00
N LYS A 44 2.15 11.79 -9.37
CA LYS A 44 3.39 11.31 -10.01
C LYS A 44 4.66 11.67 -9.23
N LYS A 45 4.65 11.50 -7.90
CA LYS A 45 5.84 11.73 -7.08
C LYS A 45 7.03 10.86 -7.55
N PRO A 46 8.27 11.29 -7.28
CA PRO A 46 9.46 10.52 -7.62
C PRO A 46 9.41 9.10 -7.06
N LEU A 47 9.92 8.12 -7.81
CA LEU A 47 9.90 6.70 -7.42
C LEU A 47 10.51 6.45 -6.03
N LYS A 48 11.54 7.20 -5.65
CA LYS A 48 12.15 7.12 -4.31
C LYS A 48 11.18 7.53 -3.19
N SER A 49 10.32 8.52 -3.42
CA SER A 49 9.27 8.93 -2.46
C SER A 49 8.25 7.80 -2.30
N LEU A 50 7.79 7.26 -3.43
CA LEU A 50 6.85 6.14 -3.46
C LEU A 50 7.42 4.90 -2.78
N GLU A 51 8.70 4.59 -2.99
CA GLU A 51 9.38 3.48 -2.32
C GLU A 51 9.37 3.65 -0.79
N SER A 52 9.74 4.85 -0.31
CA SER A 52 9.68 5.18 1.11
C SER A 52 8.27 5.07 1.67
N ARG A 53 7.26 5.51 0.92
CA ARG A 53 5.84 5.38 1.32
C ARG A 53 5.41 3.92 1.42
N VAL A 54 5.74 3.07 0.44
CA VAL A 54 5.43 1.63 0.48
C VAL A 54 6.04 0.97 1.71
N LYS A 55 7.28 1.32 2.07
CA LYS A 55 7.92 0.81 3.30
C LYS A 55 7.15 1.24 4.55
N GLN A 56 6.67 2.48 4.61
CA GLN A 56 5.82 2.96 5.72
C GLN A 56 4.49 2.19 5.79
N VAL A 57 3.87 1.87 4.65
CA VAL A 57 2.67 1.02 4.60
C VAL A 57 2.95 -0.38 5.16
N ILE A 58 4.10 -0.99 4.80
CA ILE A 58 4.51 -2.30 5.33
C ILE A 58 4.70 -2.23 6.85
N ASP A 59 5.30 -1.17 7.38
CA ASP A 59 5.48 -1.00 8.82
C ASP A 59 4.13 -0.81 9.55
N CYS A 60 3.18 -0.09 8.95
CA CYS A 60 1.81 -0.01 9.47
C CYS A 60 1.07 -1.36 9.40
N LEU A 61 1.31 -2.16 8.36
CA LEU A 61 0.72 -3.50 8.25
C LEU A 61 1.21 -4.42 9.38
N LYS A 62 2.51 -4.37 9.72
CA LYS A 62 3.07 -5.11 10.87
C LYS A 62 2.48 -4.65 12.21
N GLN A 63 2.13 -3.38 12.34
CA GLN A 63 1.43 -2.87 13.53
C GLN A 63 -0.02 -3.35 13.59
N ALA A 64 -0.69 -3.45 12.44
CA ALA A 64 -2.04 -4.02 12.35
C ALA A 64 -2.05 -5.53 12.64
N GLU A 65 -1.04 -6.27 12.18
CA GLU A 65 -0.81 -7.68 12.51
C GLU A 65 -0.70 -7.88 14.03
N ARG A 66 0.15 -7.10 14.70
CA ARG A 66 0.30 -7.16 16.17
C ARG A 66 -0.97 -6.79 16.93
N ALA A 67 -1.82 -5.97 16.34
CA ALA A 67 -3.10 -5.56 16.92
C ALA A 67 -4.24 -6.57 16.63
N CYS A 68 -3.97 -7.63 15.84
CA CYS A 68 -4.95 -8.65 15.47
C CYS A 68 -6.23 -8.08 14.83
N VAL A 69 -6.14 -6.98 14.08
CA VAL A 69 -7.29 -6.32 13.42
C VAL A 69 -7.54 -6.79 11.98
N ILE A 70 -6.66 -7.66 11.47
CA ILE A 70 -6.71 -8.29 10.15
C ILE A 70 -6.27 -9.74 10.33
N SER A 71 -6.90 -10.67 9.63
CA SER A 71 -6.51 -12.09 9.65
C SER A 71 -5.06 -12.30 9.19
N GLN A 72 -4.35 -13.30 9.75
CA GLN A 72 -2.97 -13.60 9.33
C GLN A 72 -2.87 -13.94 7.83
N ALA A 73 -3.90 -14.59 7.26
CA ALA A 73 -3.94 -14.91 5.85
C ALA A 73 -4.00 -13.63 4.98
N ASP A 74 -4.80 -12.65 5.38
CA ASP A 74 -4.89 -11.37 4.68
C ASP A 74 -3.63 -10.51 4.91
N ILE A 75 -3.02 -10.54 6.10
CA ILE A 75 -1.70 -9.91 6.34
C ILE A 75 -0.66 -10.44 5.36
N ASN A 76 -0.54 -11.76 5.22
CA ASN A 76 0.43 -12.40 4.32
C ASN A 76 0.17 -12.01 2.85
N TYR A 77 -1.10 -11.95 2.44
CA TYR A 77 -1.50 -11.49 1.11
C TYR A 77 -1.11 -10.03 0.87
N LEU A 78 -1.48 -9.12 1.77
CA LEU A 78 -1.20 -7.69 1.67
C LEU A 78 0.30 -7.41 1.67
N HIS A 79 1.05 -8.11 2.52
CA HIS A 79 2.51 -7.99 2.57
C HIS A 79 3.16 -8.40 1.23
N ARG A 80 2.72 -9.52 0.65
CA ARG A 80 3.21 -9.96 -0.66
C ARG A 80 2.90 -8.96 -1.77
N GLN A 81 1.72 -8.36 -1.78
CA GLN A 81 1.35 -7.32 -2.75
C GLN A 81 2.24 -6.07 -2.60
N LEU A 82 2.48 -5.63 -1.37
CA LEU A 82 3.36 -4.49 -1.08
C LEU A 82 4.81 -4.75 -1.53
N GLU A 83 5.33 -5.96 -1.34
CA GLU A 83 6.65 -6.35 -1.83
C GLU A 83 6.71 -6.33 -3.37
N VAL A 84 5.66 -6.79 -4.07
CA VAL A 84 5.60 -6.71 -5.54
C VAL A 84 5.59 -5.26 -6.04
N ILE A 85 4.83 -4.39 -5.37
CA ILE A 85 4.81 -2.94 -5.66
C ILE A 85 6.20 -2.34 -5.43
N LEU A 86 6.85 -2.68 -4.32
CA LEU A 86 8.19 -2.20 -3.96
C LEU A 86 9.24 -2.61 -5.00
N GLN A 87 9.22 -3.87 -5.46
CA GLN A 87 10.11 -4.37 -6.50
C GLN A 87 9.85 -3.67 -7.84
N SER A 88 8.58 -3.44 -8.17
CA SER A 88 8.20 -2.69 -9.38
C SER A 88 8.75 -1.27 -9.36
N LEU A 89 8.63 -0.56 -8.24
CA LEU A 89 9.20 0.78 -8.03
C LEU A 89 10.73 0.78 -8.19
N ARG A 90 11.43 -0.20 -7.61
CA ARG A 90 12.90 -0.33 -7.69
C ARG A 90 13.39 -0.68 -9.08
N SER A 91 12.63 -1.48 -9.82
CA SER A 91 12.99 -1.90 -11.19
C SER A 91 12.97 -0.75 -12.19
N GLY A 92 12.39 0.40 -11.85
CA GLY A 92 12.34 1.57 -12.73
C GLY A 92 11.51 1.37 -14.00
N LYS A 93 10.79 0.24 -14.13
CA LYS A 93 9.91 -0.06 -15.28
C LYS A 93 8.68 0.86 -15.40
N ILE A 94 8.58 1.86 -14.52
CA ILE A 94 7.47 2.79 -14.45
C ILE A 94 7.88 4.04 -15.21
N SER A 95 7.63 4.02 -16.52
CA SER A 95 7.69 5.23 -17.34
C SER A 95 6.39 6.02 -17.14
N TRP A 96 6.48 7.13 -16.41
CA TRP A 96 5.47 8.17 -16.52
C TRP A 96 5.68 8.85 -17.87
N HIS A 97 5.08 8.31 -18.94
CA HIS A 97 5.10 9.03 -20.21
C HIS A 97 4.47 10.41 -19.98
N SER A 98 5.31 11.44 -20.05
CA SER A 98 4.89 12.82 -20.24
C SER A 98 4.24 12.87 -21.61
N ALA A 99 2.93 13.12 -21.64
CA ALA A 99 2.26 13.55 -22.86
C ALA A 99 2.75 14.94 -23.24
#